data_AF-A0AAE0B517-F1
#
_entry.id   AF-A0AAE0B517-F1
#
_cell.length_a   1.000
_cell.length_b   1.000
_cell.length_c   1.000
_cell.angle_alpha   90.00
_cell.angle_beta   90.00
_cell.angle_gamma   90.00
#
_symmetry.space_group_name_H-M   'P 1'
#
loop_
_entity.id
_entity.type
_entity.pdbx_description
1 polymer ?
#
loop_
_entity_poly.entity_id
_entity_poly.type
_entity_poly.pdbx_seq_one_letter_code
_entity_poly.pdbx_strand_id
1 'polypeptide(L)'
;MEMEMRARQDIKAGQDITPPLPPLTFALHHQSPPSSDIRAALRLRHSLPSTSHPPPPRLFGLLTNRDRLLSSPDPMIRQGAREMSTHGRPNLSNDDVALEEALLCLVMTNAVEVQDKSGLMLGITVYDHNFSWINHSCSPNASYRFFFSHSNSPSFSNHSNMLIVPAFFNDVQTQGESDVCSTSQLKQGCDRCGPSIIVRSIKRINNGEAVTVPYTDLLQPKAMRQAELWSKYQFVCCCKRCSASPPTYVDRTLEEISAYSLELSSKFDPNFNRDEANQKLTDYMDEFITEYLSVGDPESCCKKMEHLLNQGLLCEQTEIGEEKVALNLRLHPLHHLALNAYMTLASAYKIRSSDLLSLNSDIDAHNLEAFNMSRTSAGYSLLLAGATAVSI
;
A
#
# COMPACT_ATOMS: atom_id res chain seq x y z
N MET A 1 -15.33 -20.59 1.02
CA MET A 1 -14.05 -21.32 1.06
C MET A 1 -12.93 -20.30 1.24
N GLU A 2 -12.25 -20.33 2.38
CA GLU A 2 -11.28 -19.33 2.86
C GLU A 2 -9.96 -19.43 2.09
N MET A 3 -9.67 -18.47 1.22
CA MET A 3 -8.44 -18.46 0.41
C MET A 3 -7.28 -18.10 1.32
N GLU A 4 -6.50 -19.08 1.75
CA GLU A 4 -5.38 -18.87 2.65
C GLU A 4 -4.18 -19.73 2.23
N MET A 5 -3.01 -19.10 2.15
CA MET A 5 -1.74 -19.79 1.95
C MET A 5 -1.12 -20.14 3.30
N ARG A 6 -0.69 -21.40 3.46
CA ARG A 6 -0.03 -21.91 4.66
C ARG A 6 1.36 -22.43 4.35
N ALA A 7 2.26 -22.35 5.33
CA ALA A 7 3.60 -22.90 5.21
C ALA A 7 3.53 -24.43 5.09
N ARG A 8 4.24 -24.98 4.10
CA ARG A 8 4.33 -26.44 3.85
C ARG A 8 5.26 -27.15 4.84
N GLN A 9 6.15 -26.40 5.47
CA GLN A 9 7.17 -26.85 6.41
C GLN A 9 7.60 -25.67 7.27
N ASP A 10 8.46 -25.91 8.26
CA ASP A 10 9.11 -24.82 9.00
C ASP A 10 9.97 -23.95 8.06
N ILE A 11 9.75 -22.64 8.12
CA ILE A 11 10.49 -21.62 7.35
C ILE A 11 11.28 -20.75 8.33
N LYS A 12 12.59 -20.59 8.05
CA LYS A 12 13.46 -19.72 8.84
C LYS A 12 13.24 -18.26 8.44
N ALA A 13 13.42 -17.33 9.37
CA ALA A 13 13.39 -15.91 9.05
C ALA A 13 14.43 -15.57 7.96
N GLY A 14 14.08 -14.69 7.03
CA GLY A 14 14.94 -14.25 5.94
C GLY A 14 15.05 -15.24 4.77
N GLN A 15 14.19 -16.26 4.70
CA GLN A 15 14.13 -17.23 3.62
C GLN A 15 13.08 -16.85 2.56
N ASP A 16 13.42 -16.94 1.27
CA ASP A 16 12.47 -16.78 0.18
C ASP A 16 11.47 -17.95 0.19
N ILE A 17 10.18 -17.62 0.21
CA ILE A 17 9.03 -18.54 0.37
C ILE A 17 8.54 -19.02 -1.01
N THR A 18 8.65 -18.16 -2.02
CA THR A 18 8.24 -18.43 -3.40
C THR A 18 9.44 -18.25 -4.33
N PRO A 19 9.49 -18.96 -5.48
CA PRO A 19 10.31 -18.49 -6.60
C PRO A 19 9.75 -17.15 -7.13
N PRO A 20 10.44 -16.48 -8.07
CA PRO A 20 9.86 -15.33 -8.77
C PRO A 20 8.56 -15.72 -9.48
N LEU A 21 7.44 -15.16 -9.02
CA LEU A 21 6.12 -15.42 -9.60
C LEU A 21 5.83 -14.37 -10.67
N PRO A 22 5.56 -14.75 -11.94
CA PRO A 22 5.27 -13.80 -13.00
C PRO A 22 3.83 -13.25 -12.88
N PRO A 23 3.59 -12.01 -13.33
CA PRO A 23 2.27 -11.39 -13.24
C PRO A 23 1.28 -11.98 -14.25
N LEU A 24 -0.01 -11.85 -13.93
CA LEU A 24 -1.12 -12.03 -14.89
C LEU A 24 -1.26 -10.81 -15.79
N THR A 25 -1.11 -9.61 -15.23
CA THR A 25 -1.12 -8.34 -15.95
C THR A 25 -0.32 -7.30 -15.19
N PHE A 26 0.27 -6.35 -15.90
CA PHE A 26 0.95 -5.18 -15.37
C PHE A 26 0.44 -3.95 -16.11
N ALA A 27 0.28 -2.81 -15.47
CA ALA A 27 -0.07 -1.55 -16.12
C ALA A 27 0.68 -0.40 -15.45
N LEU A 28 1.51 0.31 -16.22
CA LEU A 28 2.18 1.52 -15.75
C LEU A 28 1.15 2.59 -15.36
N HIS A 29 1.49 3.45 -14.41
CA HIS A 29 0.77 4.70 -14.21
C HIS A 29 0.99 5.61 -15.40
N HIS A 30 -0.06 6.30 -15.81
CA HIS A 30 -0.01 7.25 -16.93
C HIS A 30 -1.00 8.35 -16.63
N GLN A 31 -0.62 9.60 -16.90
CA GLN A 31 -1.46 10.77 -16.62
C GLN A 31 -2.67 10.88 -17.55
N SER A 32 -2.64 10.19 -18.71
CA SER A 32 -3.77 10.16 -19.64
C SER A 32 -4.73 8.98 -19.37
N PRO A 33 -6.03 9.16 -19.61
CA PRO A 33 -7.00 8.07 -19.55
C PRO A 33 -6.70 6.99 -20.61
N PRO A 34 -7.20 5.75 -20.40
CA PRO A 34 -7.94 5.28 -19.23
C PRO A 34 -7.01 4.97 -18.04
N SER A 35 -7.51 4.85 -16.79
CA SER A 35 -6.65 4.61 -15.60
C SER A 35 -5.83 3.31 -15.69
N SER A 36 -4.81 3.16 -14.84
CA SER A 36 -4.01 1.93 -14.75
C SER A 36 -4.87 0.71 -14.41
N ASP A 37 -5.89 0.86 -13.56
CA ASP A 37 -6.88 -0.18 -13.26
C ASP A 37 -7.65 -0.65 -14.50
N ILE A 38 -8.19 0.30 -15.27
CA ILE A 38 -8.94 0.00 -16.49
C ILE A 38 -8.02 -0.67 -17.52
N ARG A 39 -6.78 -0.18 -17.69
CA ARG A 39 -5.80 -0.80 -18.60
C ARG A 39 -5.45 -2.23 -18.18
N ALA A 40 -5.24 -2.46 -16.89
CA ALA A 40 -4.96 -3.80 -16.37
C ALA A 40 -6.16 -4.75 -16.59
N ALA A 41 -7.38 -4.27 -16.32
CA ALA A 41 -8.60 -5.03 -16.52
C ALA A 41 -8.88 -5.35 -18.00
N LEU A 42 -8.60 -4.40 -18.92
CA LEU A 42 -8.68 -4.61 -20.37
C LEU A 42 -7.70 -5.69 -20.85
N ARG A 43 -6.45 -5.67 -20.36
CA ARG A 43 -5.45 -6.71 -20.68
C ARG A 43 -5.92 -8.10 -20.24
N LEU A 44 -6.50 -8.19 -19.06
CA LEU A 44 -7.13 -9.44 -18.58
C LEU A 44 -8.32 -9.83 -19.46
N ARG A 45 -9.20 -8.90 -19.82
CA ARG A 45 -10.35 -9.13 -20.71
C ARG A 45 -9.95 -9.75 -22.04
N HIS A 46 -8.90 -9.23 -22.69
CA HIS A 46 -8.39 -9.77 -23.96
C HIS A 46 -7.84 -11.19 -23.84
N SER A 47 -7.48 -11.61 -22.63
CA SER A 47 -6.97 -12.93 -22.32
C SER A 47 -8.10 -13.96 -22.08
N LEU A 48 -9.35 -13.52 -21.85
CA LEU A 48 -10.49 -14.41 -21.70
C LEU A 48 -11.10 -14.81 -23.05
N PRO A 49 -11.65 -16.03 -23.17
CA PRO A 49 -12.57 -16.36 -24.25
C PRO A 49 -13.86 -15.51 -24.16
N SER A 50 -14.55 -15.35 -25.29
CA SER A 50 -15.90 -14.76 -25.29
C SER A 50 -16.85 -15.71 -24.54
N THR A 51 -17.16 -15.39 -23.29
CA THR A 51 -18.15 -16.12 -22.48
C THR A 51 -19.52 -15.46 -22.56
N SER A 52 -20.58 -16.26 -22.39
CA SER A 52 -21.96 -15.82 -22.24
C SER A 52 -22.46 -16.08 -20.81
N HIS A 53 -23.19 -15.11 -20.25
CA HIS A 53 -23.92 -15.15 -18.96
C HIS A 53 -23.03 -15.23 -17.70
N PRO A 54 -23.59 -14.94 -16.49
CA PRO A 54 -23.01 -14.01 -15.53
C PRO A 54 -21.58 -14.38 -15.12
N PRO A 55 -20.71 -13.38 -14.88
CA PRO A 55 -19.33 -13.63 -14.54
C PRO A 55 -19.27 -14.51 -13.28
N PRO A 56 -18.44 -15.57 -13.28
CA PRO A 56 -18.25 -16.37 -12.08
C PRO A 56 -17.72 -15.49 -10.94
N PRO A 57 -17.94 -15.89 -9.67
CA PRO A 57 -17.39 -15.18 -8.51
C PRO A 57 -15.85 -15.16 -8.51
N ARG A 58 -15.23 -16.00 -9.35
CA ARG A 58 -13.78 -16.10 -9.53
C ARG A 58 -13.38 -15.99 -10.98
N LEU A 59 -12.38 -15.16 -11.26
CA LEU A 59 -11.70 -15.10 -12.55
C LEU A 59 -10.22 -15.33 -12.31
N PHE A 60 -9.57 -16.18 -13.12
CA PHE A 60 -8.17 -16.59 -12.92
C PHE A 60 -7.87 -17.20 -11.54
N GLY A 61 -8.88 -17.80 -10.89
CA GLY A 61 -8.78 -18.30 -9.51
C GLY A 61 -8.84 -17.21 -8.42
N LEU A 62 -8.96 -15.94 -8.79
CA LEU A 62 -9.04 -14.79 -7.88
C LEU A 62 -10.49 -14.37 -7.65
N LEU A 63 -10.82 -13.94 -6.43
CA LEU A 63 -12.14 -13.36 -6.16
C LEU A 63 -12.30 -12.02 -6.89
N THR A 64 -13.49 -11.80 -7.42
CA THR A 64 -13.86 -10.52 -8.02
C THR A 64 -14.35 -9.53 -6.98
N ASN A 65 -14.93 -9.97 -5.85
CA ASN A 65 -15.61 -9.12 -4.87
C ASN A 65 -16.71 -8.21 -5.44
N ARG A 66 -17.21 -8.52 -6.65
CA ARG A 66 -18.18 -7.71 -7.39
C ARG A 66 -19.43 -7.41 -6.56
N ASP A 67 -20.01 -8.42 -5.92
CA ASP A 67 -21.27 -8.24 -5.16
C ASP A 67 -21.07 -7.34 -3.93
N ARG A 68 -19.89 -7.38 -3.30
CA ARG A 68 -19.57 -6.51 -2.16
C ARG A 68 -19.33 -5.08 -2.61
N LEU A 69 -18.51 -4.88 -3.64
CA LEU A 69 -18.15 -3.55 -4.12
C LEU A 69 -19.32 -2.83 -4.79
N LEU A 70 -20.19 -3.54 -5.51
CA LEU A 70 -21.39 -2.98 -6.12
C LEU A 70 -22.57 -2.81 -5.15
N SER A 71 -22.49 -3.34 -3.93
CA SER A 71 -23.48 -3.06 -2.89
C SER A 71 -23.42 -1.60 -2.40
N SER A 72 -22.26 -0.96 -2.59
CA SER A 72 -22.07 0.48 -2.41
C SER A 72 -22.40 1.20 -3.73
N PRO A 73 -23.09 2.35 -3.72
CA PRO A 73 -23.48 3.09 -4.93
C PRO A 73 -22.30 3.83 -5.60
N ASP A 74 -21.09 3.26 -5.60
CA ASP A 74 -19.92 3.88 -6.23
C ASP A 74 -20.08 3.90 -7.77
N PRO A 75 -20.25 5.08 -8.40
CA PRO A 75 -20.42 5.17 -9.85
C PRO A 75 -19.15 4.80 -10.61
N MET A 76 -17.97 4.81 -9.97
CA MET A 76 -16.67 4.64 -10.62
C MET A 76 -16.51 3.26 -11.25
N ILE A 77 -16.93 2.19 -10.56
CA ILE A 77 -16.82 0.82 -11.09
C ILE A 77 -17.70 0.64 -12.33
N ARG A 78 -18.94 1.14 -12.28
CA ARG A 78 -19.88 1.04 -13.42
C ARG A 78 -19.41 1.89 -14.59
N GLN A 79 -18.88 3.09 -14.32
CA GLN A 79 -18.35 3.98 -15.34
C GLN A 79 -17.10 3.36 -16.01
N GLY A 80 -16.15 2.86 -15.22
CA GLY A 80 -14.98 2.16 -15.73
C GLY A 80 -15.33 0.92 -16.56
N ALA A 81 -16.35 0.15 -16.14
CA ALA A 81 -16.83 -1.01 -16.90
C ALA A 81 -17.44 -0.61 -18.26
N ARG A 82 -18.19 0.50 -18.32
CA ARG A 82 -18.69 1.07 -19.58
C ARG A 82 -17.54 1.52 -20.49
N GLU A 83 -16.53 2.18 -19.94
CA GLU A 83 -15.32 2.59 -20.68
C GLU A 83 -14.57 1.37 -21.23
N MET A 84 -14.49 0.27 -20.48
CA MET A 84 -13.90 -0.97 -20.97
C MET A 84 -14.69 -1.56 -22.14
N SER A 85 -16.02 -1.55 -22.04
CA SER A 85 -16.92 -2.08 -23.08
C SER A 85 -16.80 -1.32 -24.40
N THR A 86 -16.75 0.03 -24.36
CA THR A 86 -16.61 0.86 -25.57
C THR A 86 -15.28 0.66 -26.31
N HIS A 87 -14.19 0.40 -25.58
CA HIS A 87 -12.88 0.09 -26.17
C HIS A 87 -12.81 -1.35 -26.73
N GLY A 88 -13.66 -2.26 -26.24
CA GLY A 88 -13.66 -3.67 -26.63
C GLY A 88 -14.64 -4.03 -27.77
N ARG A 89 -15.79 -3.35 -27.88
CA ARG A 89 -16.85 -3.64 -28.87
C ARG A 89 -17.71 -2.39 -29.19
N PRO A 90 -17.50 -1.71 -30.34
CA PRO A 90 -18.22 -0.46 -30.63
C PRO A 90 -19.74 -0.58 -30.92
N ASN A 91 -20.32 -1.79 -30.99
CA ASN A 91 -21.69 -2.02 -31.52
C ASN A 91 -22.64 -2.87 -30.65
N LEU A 92 -22.43 -2.98 -29.32
CA LEU A 92 -23.36 -3.70 -28.43
C LEU A 92 -24.12 -2.75 -27.50
N SER A 93 -25.38 -3.07 -27.23
CA SER A 93 -26.26 -2.30 -26.33
C SER A 93 -25.65 -2.13 -24.95
N ASN A 94 -25.85 -0.95 -24.37
CA ASN A 94 -25.19 -0.36 -23.21
C ASN A 94 -25.45 -1.05 -21.85
N ASP A 95 -25.91 -2.30 -21.84
CA ASP A 95 -26.62 -2.90 -20.70
C ASP A 95 -25.97 -4.15 -20.07
N ASP A 96 -25.04 -4.85 -20.74
CA ASP A 96 -24.34 -6.01 -20.13
C ASP A 96 -22.83 -5.78 -20.02
N VAL A 97 -22.43 -5.06 -18.96
CA VAL A 97 -21.03 -4.80 -18.57
C VAL A 97 -20.60 -5.63 -17.35
N ALA A 98 -21.33 -6.70 -17.02
CA ALA A 98 -21.13 -7.43 -15.78
C ALA A 98 -19.73 -8.04 -15.68
N LEU A 99 -19.19 -8.54 -16.79
CA LEU A 99 -17.85 -9.11 -16.83
C LEU A 99 -16.76 -8.03 -16.71
N GLU A 100 -16.95 -6.88 -17.32
CA GLU A 100 -16.07 -5.72 -17.19
C GLU A 100 -16.08 -5.20 -15.74
N GLU A 101 -17.25 -5.13 -15.08
CA GLU A 101 -17.37 -4.84 -13.65
C GLU A 101 -16.59 -5.87 -12.81
N ALA A 102 -16.76 -7.17 -13.09
CA ALA A 102 -16.08 -8.24 -12.38
C ALA A 102 -14.55 -8.19 -12.52
N LEU A 103 -14.05 -7.87 -13.73
CA LEU A 103 -12.61 -7.73 -13.99
C LEU A 103 -12.04 -6.49 -13.31
N LEU A 104 -12.74 -5.36 -13.34
CA LEU A 104 -12.31 -4.14 -12.67
C LEU A 104 -12.27 -4.35 -11.15
N CYS A 105 -13.30 -4.96 -10.57
CA CYS A 105 -13.32 -5.30 -9.15
C CYS A 105 -12.19 -6.29 -8.76
N LEU A 106 -11.89 -7.27 -9.61
CA LEU A 106 -10.75 -8.18 -9.43
C LEU A 106 -9.43 -7.41 -9.39
N VAL A 107 -9.21 -6.50 -10.34
CA VAL A 107 -7.99 -5.67 -10.36
C VAL A 107 -7.90 -4.83 -9.09
N MET A 108 -8.95 -4.08 -8.75
CA MET A 108 -8.96 -3.20 -7.57
C MET A 108 -8.66 -3.94 -6.26
N THR A 109 -9.04 -5.22 -6.16
CA THR A 109 -8.89 -6.02 -4.94
C THR A 109 -7.66 -6.91 -4.89
N ASN A 110 -7.00 -7.20 -6.02
CA ASN A 110 -5.84 -8.09 -6.08
C ASN A 110 -4.58 -7.42 -6.62
N ALA A 111 -4.68 -6.20 -7.16
CA ALA A 111 -3.53 -5.48 -7.67
C ALA A 111 -2.61 -5.01 -6.53
N VAL A 112 -1.31 -5.20 -6.75
CA VAL A 112 -0.26 -4.61 -5.94
C VAL A 112 0.44 -3.50 -6.70
N GLU A 113 0.80 -2.48 -5.95
CA GLU A 113 1.50 -1.31 -6.45
C GLU A 113 2.98 -1.63 -6.65
N VAL A 114 3.50 -1.34 -7.84
CA VAL A 114 4.88 -1.59 -8.25
C VAL A 114 5.69 -0.33 -8.04
N GLN A 115 6.73 -0.45 -7.23
CA GLN A 115 7.70 0.61 -7.01
C GLN A 115 9.06 0.23 -7.59
N ASP A 116 9.80 1.22 -8.05
CA ASP A 116 11.21 1.05 -8.39
C ASP A 116 12.10 1.03 -7.14
N LYS A 117 13.42 0.90 -7.34
CA LYS A 117 14.40 0.87 -6.22
C LYS A 117 14.49 2.20 -5.46
N SER A 118 13.96 3.29 -6.02
CA SER A 118 13.97 4.62 -5.44
C SER A 118 12.68 4.95 -4.67
N GLY A 119 11.68 4.05 -4.70
CA GLY A 119 10.36 4.24 -4.11
C GLY A 119 9.36 4.92 -5.05
N LEU A 120 9.72 5.15 -6.32
CA LEU A 120 8.83 5.75 -7.30
C LEU A 120 7.77 4.74 -7.74
N MET A 121 6.51 5.16 -7.66
CA MET A 121 5.34 4.39 -8.09
C MET A 121 5.32 4.27 -9.61
N LEU A 122 5.55 3.07 -10.12
CA LEU A 122 5.60 2.79 -11.56
C LEU A 122 4.23 2.42 -12.13
N GLY A 123 3.39 1.73 -11.36
CA GLY A 123 2.12 1.17 -11.85
C GLY A 123 1.60 0.04 -10.98
N ILE A 124 0.60 -0.68 -11.48
CA ILE A 124 -0.04 -1.79 -10.77
C ILE A 124 0.20 -3.12 -11.46
N THR A 125 0.21 -4.20 -10.70
CA THR A 125 0.33 -5.56 -11.21
C THR A 125 -0.61 -6.53 -10.48
N VAL A 126 -1.18 -7.49 -11.19
CA VAL A 126 -2.00 -8.56 -10.61
C VAL A 126 -1.28 -9.88 -10.78
N TYR A 127 -1.13 -10.64 -9.71
CA TYR A 127 -0.57 -11.99 -9.72
C TYR A 127 -1.65 -13.05 -9.57
N ASP A 128 -1.33 -14.30 -9.91
CA ASP A 128 -2.26 -15.41 -9.75
C ASP A 128 -2.42 -15.85 -8.28
N HIS A 129 -3.18 -16.93 -8.08
CA HIS A 129 -3.48 -17.49 -6.77
C HIS A 129 -2.23 -17.86 -5.94
N ASN A 130 -1.06 -18.08 -6.55
CA ASN A 130 0.16 -18.39 -5.80
C ASN A 130 0.64 -17.23 -4.93
N PHE A 131 0.27 -15.99 -5.29
CA PHE A 131 0.55 -14.80 -4.49
C PHE A 131 -0.73 -14.19 -3.90
N SER A 132 -1.77 -14.02 -4.71
CA SER A 132 -2.96 -13.26 -4.33
C SER A 132 -3.85 -13.95 -3.28
N TRP A 133 -3.54 -15.19 -2.89
CA TRP A 133 -4.19 -15.89 -1.76
C TRP A 133 -3.42 -15.75 -0.43
N ILE A 134 -2.30 -15.03 -0.41
CA ILE A 134 -1.58 -14.72 0.83
C ILE A 134 -2.32 -13.59 1.54
N ASN A 135 -2.95 -13.90 2.66
CA ASN A 135 -3.83 -12.98 3.38
C ASN A 135 -3.10 -11.86 4.11
N HIS A 136 -3.87 -10.86 4.51
CA HIS A 136 -3.39 -9.73 5.28
C HIS A 136 -3.12 -10.06 6.76
N SER A 137 -2.06 -9.48 7.33
CA SER A 137 -1.94 -9.25 8.77
C SER A 137 -1.21 -7.94 9.05
N CYS A 138 -1.68 -7.17 10.02
CA CYS A 138 -0.94 -6.01 10.53
C CYS A 138 0.25 -6.36 11.44
N SER A 139 0.45 -7.64 11.73
CA SER A 139 1.69 -8.21 12.26
C SER A 139 2.10 -9.37 11.36
N PRO A 140 2.60 -9.06 10.15
CA PRO A 140 2.87 -10.09 9.15
C PRO A 140 4.06 -10.96 9.54
N ASN A 141 4.14 -12.13 8.92
CA ASN A 141 5.29 -13.04 9.03
C ASN A 141 6.07 -13.18 7.71
N ALA A 142 5.56 -12.56 6.63
CA ALA A 142 6.25 -12.42 5.36
C ALA A 142 6.12 -10.99 4.78
N SER A 143 7.01 -10.66 3.86
CA SER A 143 6.96 -9.49 2.99
C SER A 143 7.26 -9.91 1.55
N TYR A 144 7.15 -9.00 0.60
CA TYR A 144 7.47 -9.29 -0.79
C TYR A 144 8.34 -8.20 -1.42
N ARG A 145 9.01 -8.56 -2.51
CA ARG A 145 9.82 -7.66 -3.32
C ARG A 145 9.62 -7.95 -4.81
N PHE A 146 9.79 -6.92 -5.62
CA PHE A 146 9.77 -7.04 -7.07
C PHE A 146 11.12 -7.47 -7.61
N PHE A 147 11.09 -8.37 -8.59
CA PHE A 147 12.23 -8.83 -9.36
C PHE A 147 12.04 -8.42 -10.82
N PHE A 148 12.86 -7.48 -11.27
CA PHE A 148 12.88 -7.01 -12.65
C PHE A 148 13.87 -7.86 -13.44
N SER A 149 13.35 -8.83 -14.20
CA SER A 149 14.17 -9.67 -15.08
C SER A 149 14.91 -8.80 -16.09
N HIS A 150 16.23 -8.92 -16.14
CA HIS A 150 16.99 -8.48 -17.31
C HIS A 150 16.77 -9.53 -18.41
N SER A 151 16.71 -9.10 -19.66
CA SER A 151 16.19 -9.79 -20.86
C SER A 151 16.77 -11.18 -21.21
N ASN A 152 17.59 -11.81 -20.37
CA ASN A 152 18.29 -13.08 -20.63
C ASN A 152 18.19 -14.15 -19.52
N SER A 153 17.20 -14.09 -18.62
CA SER A 153 17.05 -15.18 -17.62
C SER A 153 16.13 -16.30 -18.14
N PRO A 154 16.53 -17.59 -18.02
CA PRO A 154 15.72 -18.71 -18.48
C PRO A 154 14.39 -18.77 -17.72
N SER A 155 13.35 -19.26 -18.38
CA SER A 155 12.01 -19.45 -17.82
C SER A 155 12.09 -20.30 -16.55
N PHE A 156 11.86 -19.68 -15.38
CA PHE A 156 11.83 -20.38 -14.10
C PHE A 156 10.53 -21.19 -13.96
N SER A 157 10.44 -22.33 -14.64
CA SER A 157 9.37 -23.32 -14.44
C SER A 157 9.81 -24.39 -13.44
N ASN A 158 10.14 -23.99 -12.21
CA ASN A 158 10.36 -24.93 -11.11
C ASN A 158 9.43 -24.57 -9.95
N HIS A 159 8.22 -25.15 -9.97
CA HIS A 159 7.32 -25.20 -8.81
C HIS A 159 7.96 -25.89 -7.58
N SER A 160 9.11 -26.55 -7.77
CA SER A 160 9.91 -27.29 -6.80
C SER A 160 10.35 -26.47 -5.57
N ASN A 161 10.27 -25.14 -5.62
CA ASN A 161 10.75 -24.24 -4.57
C ASN A 161 9.63 -23.50 -3.82
N MET A 162 8.35 -23.80 -4.06
CA MET A 162 7.25 -23.21 -3.29
C MET A 162 7.18 -23.79 -1.88
N LEU A 163 7.39 -22.95 -0.87
CA LEU A 163 7.31 -23.32 0.55
C LEU A 163 5.92 -23.07 1.16
N ILE A 164 4.98 -22.60 0.36
CA ILE A 164 3.59 -22.37 0.74
C ILE A 164 2.64 -23.16 -0.15
N VAL A 165 1.52 -23.56 0.43
CA VAL A 165 0.44 -24.28 -0.24
C VAL A 165 -0.91 -23.71 0.19
N PRO A 166 -1.94 -23.75 -0.66
CA PRO A 166 -3.29 -23.42 -0.23
C PRO A 166 -3.77 -24.37 0.87
N ALA A 167 -4.49 -23.84 1.87
CA ALA A 167 -4.92 -24.58 3.06
C ALA A 167 -5.73 -25.87 2.74
N PHE A 168 -6.42 -25.93 1.60
CA PHE A 168 -7.27 -27.07 1.21
C PHE A 168 -6.52 -28.30 0.69
N PHE A 169 -5.22 -28.20 0.38
CA PHE A 169 -4.46 -29.34 -0.16
C PHE A 169 -4.08 -30.39 0.91
N ASN A 170 -4.36 -30.12 2.19
CA ASN A 170 -4.10 -31.08 3.28
C ASN A 170 -5.26 -32.05 3.55
N ASP A 171 -6.46 -31.80 3.00
CA ASP A 171 -7.57 -32.75 3.12
C ASP A 171 -7.53 -33.76 1.96
N VAL A 172 -7.17 -34.98 2.34
CA VAL A 172 -7.13 -36.18 1.50
C VAL A 172 -8.52 -36.44 0.87
N GLN A 173 -8.53 -36.74 -0.45
CA GLN A 173 -9.65 -37.30 -1.24
C GLN A 173 -10.82 -36.41 -1.66
N THR A 174 -10.55 -35.34 -2.41
CA THR A 174 -11.52 -34.87 -3.42
C THR A 174 -10.87 -34.70 -4.79
N GLN A 175 -10.83 -35.80 -5.56
CA GLN A 175 -10.85 -35.75 -7.03
C GLN A 175 -12.26 -35.33 -7.50
N GLY A 176 -12.75 -34.21 -7.00
CA GLY A 176 -13.92 -33.52 -7.55
C GLY A 176 -13.39 -32.30 -8.26
N GLU A 177 -13.76 -32.12 -9.53
CA GLU A 177 -13.43 -30.97 -10.38
C GLU A 177 -13.61 -29.66 -9.61
N SER A 178 -12.52 -29.19 -9.00
CA SER A 178 -12.52 -27.88 -8.37
C SER A 178 -12.47 -26.88 -9.49
N ASP A 179 -13.43 -25.96 -9.47
CA ASP A 179 -13.63 -24.80 -10.36
C ASP A 179 -12.47 -23.77 -10.28
N VAL A 180 -11.23 -24.26 -10.10
CA VAL A 180 -10.00 -23.52 -10.27
C VAL A 180 -9.78 -23.44 -11.76
N CYS A 181 -10.29 -22.38 -12.38
CA CYS A 181 -9.84 -21.94 -13.70
C CYS A 181 -8.31 -21.89 -13.67
N SER A 182 -7.70 -22.97 -14.16
CA SER A 182 -6.27 -23.14 -14.18
C SER A 182 -5.72 -22.06 -15.11
N THR A 183 -4.69 -21.34 -14.67
CA THR A 183 -3.96 -20.35 -15.47
C THR A 183 -3.44 -20.89 -16.80
N SER A 184 -3.54 -22.21 -17.03
CA SER A 184 -3.39 -22.90 -18.30
C SER A 184 -4.38 -22.50 -19.39
N GLN A 185 -5.47 -21.77 -19.07
CA GLN A 185 -6.44 -21.25 -20.06
C GLN A 185 -6.07 -19.87 -20.63
N LEU A 186 -5.02 -19.21 -20.12
CA LEU A 186 -4.49 -17.99 -20.74
C LEU A 186 -3.99 -18.35 -22.15
N LYS A 187 -4.45 -17.64 -23.18
CA LYS A 187 -3.92 -17.78 -24.55
C LYS A 187 -2.41 -17.76 -24.48
N GLN A 188 -1.77 -18.78 -25.06
CA GLN A 188 -0.33 -19.08 -25.04
C GLN A 188 0.56 -18.02 -25.74
N GLY A 189 0.10 -16.77 -25.85
CA GLY A 189 0.79 -15.65 -26.49
C GLY A 189 0.60 -14.30 -25.79
N CYS A 190 0.08 -14.26 -24.56
CA CYS A 190 0.22 -13.05 -23.74
C CYS A 190 1.60 -13.10 -23.08
N ASP A 191 2.57 -12.40 -23.66
CA ASP A 191 3.85 -12.13 -23.00
C ASP A 191 3.53 -11.56 -21.61
N ARG A 192 3.84 -12.33 -20.55
CA ARG A 192 3.66 -11.90 -19.15
C ARG A 192 4.63 -10.77 -18.87
N CYS A 193 4.26 -9.57 -19.32
CA CYS A 193 5.05 -8.36 -19.20
C CYS A 193 4.86 -7.78 -17.79
N GLY A 194 5.96 -7.44 -17.14
CA GLY A 194 5.97 -6.86 -15.79
C GLY A 194 6.98 -7.53 -14.86
N PRO A 195 7.25 -6.91 -13.70
CA PRO A 195 8.13 -7.50 -12.70
C PRO A 195 7.53 -8.79 -12.14
N SER A 196 8.40 -9.75 -11.80
CA SER A 196 8.00 -10.89 -10.99
C SER A 196 7.98 -10.51 -9.50
N ILE A 197 7.27 -11.26 -8.68
CA ILE A 197 7.24 -11.06 -7.22
C ILE A 197 7.87 -12.23 -6.49
N ILE A 198 8.65 -11.94 -5.45
CA ILE A 198 9.22 -12.93 -4.54
C ILE A 198 8.72 -12.61 -3.14
N VAL A 199 8.11 -13.61 -2.49
CA VAL A 199 7.70 -13.51 -1.09
C VAL A 199 8.83 -14.04 -0.21
N ARG A 200 9.14 -13.33 0.87
CA ARG A 200 10.21 -13.67 1.82
C ARG A 200 9.68 -13.63 3.24
N SER A 201 10.10 -14.58 4.05
CA SER A 201 9.81 -14.60 5.48
C SER A 201 10.59 -13.50 6.21
N ILE A 202 9.92 -12.79 7.11
CA ILE A 202 10.53 -11.80 8.00
C ILE A 202 10.61 -12.31 9.45
N LYS A 203 9.91 -13.42 9.74
CA LYS A 203 9.93 -14.15 11.02
C LYS A 203 10.02 -15.65 10.74
N ARG A 204 10.27 -16.44 11.78
CA ARG A 204 10.08 -17.89 11.69
C ARG A 204 8.59 -18.17 11.45
N ILE A 205 8.28 -19.09 10.54
CA ILE A 205 6.92 -19.55 10.25
C ILE A 205 6.91 -21.06 10.47
N ASN A 206 6.00 -21.55 11.30
CA ASN A 206 5.90 -22.98 11.60
C ASN A 206 5.16 -23.72 10.49
N ASN A 207 5.41 -25.02 10.35
CA ASN A 207 4.64 -25.87 9.45
C ASN A 207 3.12 -25.73 9.70
N GLY A 208 2.35 -25.51 8.63
CA GLY A 208 0.90 -25.32 8.69
C GLY A 208 0.44 -23.93 9.15
N GLU A 209 1.34 -23.04 9.56
CA GLU A 209 1.01 -21.66 9.93
C GLU A 209 0.60 -20.84 8.70
N ALA A 210 -0.40 -19.97 8.84
CA ALA A 210 -0.81 -19.05 7.79
C ALA A 210 0.32 -18.06 7.44
N VAL A 211 0.59 -17.92 6.15
CA VAL A 211 1.53 -16.91 5.66
C VAL A 211 0.76 -15.64 5.35
N THR A 212 1.25 -14.53 5.89
CA THR A 212 0.57 -13.23 5.81
C THR A 212 1.51 -12.10 5.44
N VAL A 213 1.02 -11.15 4.66
CA VAL A 213 1.72 -9.93 4.22
C VAL A 213 0.93 -8.68 4.60
N PRO A 214 1.55 -7.50 4.70
CA PRO A 214 0.79 -6.26 4.88
C PRO A 214 0.15 -5.84 3.54
N TYR A 215 -1.09 -5.37 3.58
CA TYR A 215 -1.82 -4.80 2.42
C TYR A 215 -1.94 -3.27 2.53
N THR A 216 -1.63 -2.73 3.71
CA THR A 216 -1.72 -1.33 4.11
C THR A 216 -0.43 -0.98 4.85
N ASP A 217 -0.15 0.31 5.00
CA ASP A 217 1.00 0.80 5.74
C ASP A 217 0.89 0.45 7.24
N LEU A 218 1.91 -0.22 7.77
CA LEU A 218 1.98 -0.62 9.18
C LEU A 218 2.26 0.55 10.12
N LEU A 219 2.72 1.69 9.60
CA LEU A 219 2.97 2.93 10.34
C LEU A 219 1.71 3.79 10.52
N GLN A 220 0.56 3.31 10.03
CA GLN A 220 -0.73 3.95 10.26
C GLN A 220 -1.41 3.48 11.57
N PRO A 221 -2.21 4.35 12.20
CA PRO A 221 -3.15 4.04 13.26
C PRO A 221 -4.05 2.84 12.95
N LYS A 222 -4.52 2.13 13.98
CA LYS A 222 -5.40 0.96 13.80
C LYS A 222 -6.66 1.32 13.00
N ALA A 223 -7.27 2.46 13.31
CA ALA A 223 -8.48 2.92 12.65
C ALA A 223 -8.25 3.19 11.16
N MET A 224 -7.15 3.85 10.80
CA MET A 224 -6.79 4.13 9.40
C MET A 224 -6.51 2.85 8.62
N ARG A 225 -5.72 1.93 9.20
CA ARG A 225 -5.46 0.60 8.61
C ARG A 225 -6.76 -0.15 8.34
N GLN A 226 -7.69 -0.19 9.30
CA GLN A 226 -8.97 -0.87 9.12
C GLN A 226 -9.88 -0.16 8.11
N ALA A 227 -9.86 1.18 8.04
CA ALA A 227 -10.61 1.95 7.06
C ALA A 227 -10.12 1.70 5.62
N GLU A 228 -8.80 1.71 5.40
CA GLU A 228 -8.21 1.40 4.09
C GLU A 228 -8.55 -0.03 3.65
N LEU A 229 -8.39 -1.01 4.57
CA LEU A 229 -8.72 -2.40 4.30
C LEU A 229 -10.20 -2.61 3.98
N TRP A 230 -11.08 -1.91 4.69
CA TRP A 230 -12.51 -1.94 4.41
C TRP A 230 -12.81 -1.34 3.03
N SER A 231 -12.32 -0.14 2.77
CA SER A 231 -12.56 0.57 1.50
C SER A 231 -12.12 -0.26 0.30
N LYS A 232 -10.89 -0.78 0.32
CA LYS A 232 -10.29 -1.47 -0.83
C LYS A 232 -10.61 -2.96 -0.89
N TYR A 233 -10.60 -3.66 0.24
CA TYR A 233 -10.68 -5.13 0.30
C TYR A 233 -11.96 -5.65 0.96
N GLN A 234 -12.82 -4.78 1.48
CA GLN A 234 -14.14 -5.12 2.02
C GLN A 234 -14.07 -6.12 3.19
N PHE A 235 -13.07 -5.95 4.08
CA PHE A 235 -12.96 -6.69 5.34
C PHE A 235 -12.35 -5.83 6.45
N VAL A 236 -12.62 -6.21 7.71
CA VAL A 236 -12.01 -5.59 8.90
C VAL A 236 -10.97 -6.54 9.47
N CYS A 237 -9.72 -6.09 9.61
CA CYS A 237 -8.66 -6.94 10.15
C CYS A 237 -8.83 -7.21 11.66
N CYS A 238 -8.73 -8.49 12.04
CA CYS A 238 -8.79 -8.97 13.42
C CYS A 238 -7.50 -9.68 13.87
N CYS A 239 -6.35 -9.36 13.26
CA CYS A 239 -5.07 -9.98 13.61
C CYS A 239 -4.64 -9.68 15.06
N LYS A 240 -3.59 -10.35 15.55
CA LYS A 240 -3.06 -10.16 16.93
C LYS A 240 -2.80 -8.70 17.29
N ARG A 241 -2.30 -7.89 16.35
CA ARG A 241 -2.05 -6.46 16.56
C ARG A 241 -3.36 -5.66 16.67
N CYS A 242 -4.32 -5.88 15.78
CA CYS A 242 -5.61 -5.19 15.80
C CYS A 242 -6.48 -5.61 17.00
N SER A 243 -6.36 -6.84 17.47
CA SER A 243 -7.14 -7.39 18.59
C SER A 243 -6.48 -7.17 19.96
N ALA A 244 -5.29 -6.57 20.01
CA ALA A 244 -4.59 -6.32 21.26
C ALA A 244 -5.34 -5.32 22.16
N SER A 245 -5.50 -5.68 23.43
CA SER A 245 -6.04 -4.82 24.48
C SER A 245 -5.25 -5.05 25.78
N PRO A 246 -4.53 -4.04 26.31
CA PRO A 246 -4.36 -2.68 25.75
C PRO A 246 -3.59 -2.68 24.42
N PRO A 247 -3.66 -1.59 23.63
CA PRO A 247 -2.86 -1.46 22.41
C PRO A 247 -1.37 -1.60 22.68
N THR A 248 -0.63 -2.13 21.70
CA THR A 248 0.84 -2.27 21.80
C THR A 248 1.51 -0.92 22.01
N TYR A 249 2.76 -0.91 22.50
CA TYR A 249 3.51 0.34 22.63
C TYR A 249 3.57 1.10 21.30
N VAL A 250 3.87 0.39 20.20
CA VAL A 250 3.93 0.96 18.86
C VAL A 250 2.60 1.62 18.48
N ASP A 251 1.49 0.90 18.57
CA ASP A 251 0.18 1.44 18.21
C ASP A 251 -0.23 2.63 19.09
N ARG A 252 0.16 2.66 20.36
CA ARG A 252 -0.04 3.85 21.22
C ARG A 252 0.75 5.05 20.70
N THR A 253 2.03 4.86 20.39
CA THR A 253 2.89 5.96 19.92
C THR A 253 2.52 6.51 18.54
N LEU A 254 1.88 5.70 17.68
CA LEU A 254 1.39 6.15 16.36
C LEU A 254 0.30 7.22 16.45
N GLU A 255 -0.42 7.28 17.58
CA GLU A 255 -1.56 8.17 17.83
C GLU A 255 -1.28 9.15 19.01
N GLU A 256 -0.05 9.14 19.54
CA GLU A 256 0.32 9.91 20.73
C GLU A 256 0.62 11.38 20.41
N ILE A 257 -0.22 12.27 20.95
CA ILE A 257 -0.05 13.72 20.94
C ILE A 257 0.16 14.20 22.37
N SER A 258 1.17 15.07 22.54
CA SER A 258 1.37 15.83 23.76
C SER A 258 0.87 17.26 23.58
N ALA A 259 0.14 17.78 24.57
CA ALA A 259 -0.36 19.15 24.58
C ALA A 259 0.13 19.85 25.85
N TYR A 260 0.77 21.01 25.68
CA TYR A 260 1.27 21.83 26.78
C TYR A 260 0.58 23.20 26.75
N SER A 261 0.03 23.63 27.89
CA SER A 261 -0.39 25.03 28.04
C SER A 261 0.84 25.92 28.13
N LEU A 262 0.88 26.99 27.33
CA LEU A 262 1.97 27.98 27.39
C LEU A 262 1.93 28.83 28.67
N GLU A 263 0.75 28.93 29.30
CA GLU A 263 0.50 29.82 30.45
C GLU A 263 0.62 29.10 31.80
N LEU A 264 0.48 27.78 31.83
CA LEU A 264 0.55 26.96 33.04
C LEU A 264 1.70 25.95 32.94
N SER A 265 2.75 26.21 33.73
CA SER A 265 3.78 25.24 34.07
C SER A 265 3.12 24.00 34.70
N SER A 266 2.92 22.97 33.89
CA SER A 266 2.42 21.64 34.25
C SER A 266 0.95 21.56 34.67
N LYS A 267 0.08 21.20 33.71
CA LYS A 267 -0.84 20.05 33.81
C LYS A 267 -1.54 19.83 32.47
N PHE A 268 -1.73 18.56 32.12
CA PHE A 268 -2.64 18.12 31.06
C PHE A 268 -4.00 18.77 31.28
N ASP A 269 -4.52 19.48 30.28
CA ASP A 269 -5.89 19.96 30.30
C ASP A 269 -6.84 18.75 30.18
N PRO A 270 -7.69 18.47 31.19
CA PRO A 270 -8.66 17.38 31.13
C PRO A 270 -9.72 17.56 30.03
N ASN A 271 -9.88 18.76 29.46
CA ASN A 271 -10.78 19.05 28.34
C ASN A 271 -10.10 18.97 26.97
N PHE A 272 -8.86 18.47 26.88
CA PHE A 272 -8.14 18.34 25.62
C PHE A 272 -8.89 17.44 24.63
N ASN A 273 -9.52 18.06 23.62
CA ASN A 273 -10.14 17.34 22.51
C ASN A 273 -9.06 16.82 21.56
N ARG A 274 -8.60 15.60 21.82
CA ARG A 274 -7.58 14.91 21.02
C ARG A 274 -7.99 14.76 19.56
N ASP A 275 -9.28 14.57 19.28
CA ASP A 275 -9.77 14.36 17.91
C ASP A 275 -9.69 15.67 17.11
N GLU A 276 -10.07 16.79 17.71
CA GLU A 276 -9.91 18.13 17.11
C GLU A 276 -8.43 18.49 16.91
N ALA A 277 -7.58 18.19 17.89
CA ALA A 277 -6.14 18.42 17.78
C ALA A 277 -5.51 17.59 16.66
N ASN A 278 -5.88 16.31 16.55
CA ASN A 278 -5.47 15.43 15.44
C ASN A 278 -5.90 16.00 14.10
N GLN A 279 -7.16 16.46 13.99
CA GLN A 279 -7.67 17.03 12.75
C GLN A 279 -6.89 18.28 12.35
N LYS A 280 -6.68 19.22 13.28
CA LYS A 280 -5.90 20.44 13.01
C LYS A 280 -4.47 20.14 12.57
N LEU A 281 -3.80 19.17 13.21
CA LEU A 281 -2.47 18.73 12.83
C LEU A 281 -2.45 18.07 11.45
N THR A 282 -3.49 17.29 11.13
CA THR A 282 -3.64 16.65 9.81
C THR A 282 -3.84 17.69 8.72
N ASP A 283 -4.79 18.61 8.92
CA ASP A 283 -5.09 19.67 7.95
C ASP A 283 -3.85 20.52 7.64
N TYR A 284 -3.09 20.88 8.68
CA TYR A 284 -1.88 21.68 8.53
C TYR A 284 -0.75 20.91 7.80
N MET A 285 -0.61 19.61 8.08
CA MET A 285 0.33 18.74 7.38
C MET A 285 -0.04 18.57 5.91
N ASP A 286 -1.32 18.36 5.62
CA ASP A 286 -1.84 18.17 4.26
C ASP A 286 -1.70 19.45 3.43
N GLU A 287 -1.86 20.64 4.03
CA GLU A 287 -1.57 21.91 3.38
C GLU A 287 -0.12 21.98 2.89
N PHE A 288 0.85 21.64 3.75
CA PHE A 288 2.27 21.65 3.38
C PHE A 288 2.63 20.62 2.31
N ILE A 289 2.09 19.40 2.42
CA ILE A 289 2.31 18.36 1.42
C ILE A 289 1.71 18.80 0.07
N THR A 290 0.51 19.38 0.08
CA THR A 290 -0.16 19.87 -1.13
C THR A 290 0.61 21.01 -1.78
N GLU A 291 1.10 21.98 -1.00
CA GLU A 291 1.95 23.07 -1.48
C GLU A 291 3.23 22.53 -2.12
N TYR A 292 3.89 21.56 -1.47
CA TYR A 292 5.08 20.92 -2.00
C TYR A 292 4.83 20.21 -3.33
N LEU A 293 3.75 19.43 -3.43
CA LEU A 293 3.40 18.69 -4.64
C LEU A 293 2.94 19.60 -5.79
N SER A 294 2.40 20.79 -5.49
CA SER A 294 1.86 21.71 -6.51
C SER A 294 2.88 22.73 -7.00
N VAL A 295 3.61 23.37 -6.08
CA VAL A 295 4.59 24.44 -6.39
C VAL A 295 5.96 23.84 -6.71
N GLY A 296 6.28 22.67 -6.15
CA GLY A 296 7.59 22.05 -6.31
C GLY A 296 8.70 22.83 -5.62
N ASP A 297 8.41 23.56 -4.54
CA ASP A 297 9.42 24.24 -3.71
C ASP A 297 9.84 23.35 -2.53
N PRO A 298 10.91 22.54 -2.68
CA PRO A 298 11.37 21.68 -1.61
C PRO A 298 11.98 22.46 -0.43
N GLU A 299 12.44 23.70 -0.62
CA GLU A 299 13.07 24.46 0.47
C GLU A 299 12.03 24.98 1.47
N SER A 300 10.96 25.59 0.97
CA SER A 300 9.81 26.01 1.80
C SER A 300 9.22 24.82 2.55
N CYS A 301 9.03 23.68 1.84
CA CYS A 301 8.55 22.44 2.44
C CYS A 301 9.44 21.98 3.61
N CYS A 302 10.76 21.91 3.42
CA CYS A 302 11.68 21.50 4.49
C CYS A 302 11.55 22.40 5.72
N LYS A 303 11.60 23.72 5.53
CA LYS A 303 11.55 24.71 6.63
C LYS A 303 10.26 24.60 7.44
N LYS A 304 9.11 24.58 6.76
CA LYS A 304 7.79 24.52 7.40
C LYS A 304 7.60 23.23 8.20
N MET A 305 7.99 22.11 7.62
CA MET A 305 7.79 20.80 8.24
C MET A 305 8.75 20.55 9.40
N GLU A 306 10.02 20.96 9.29
CA GLU A 306 10.96 20.92 10.41
C GLU A 306 10.57 21.87 11.53
N HIS A 307 10.00 23.04 11.21
CA HIS A 307 9.48 23.95 12.22
C HIS A 307 8.35 23.30 13.03
N LEU A 308 7.37 22.69 12.35
CA LEU A 308 6.28 21.98 13.01
C LEU A 308 6.78 20.83 13.89
N LEU A 309 7.71 20.02 13.39
CA LEU A 309 8.26 18.87 14.13
C LEU A 309 9.07 19.30 15.37
N ASN A 310 9.80 20.41 15.29
CA ASN A 310 10.67 20.87 16.38
C ASN A 310 9.95 21.75 17.40
N GLN A 311 9.07 22.64 16.94
CA GLN A 311 8.44 23.65 17.78
C GLN A 311 7.05 23.23 18.25
N GLY A 312 6.34 22.43 17.46
CA GLY A 312 4.94 22.05 17.65
C GLY A 312 3.98 23.03 16.97
N LEU A 313 2.68 22.72 17.01
CA LEU A 313 1.61 23.56 16.47
C LEU A 313 0.95 24.35 17.60
N LEU A 314 0.91 25.68 17.48
CA LEU A 314 0.13 26.52 18.38
C LEU A 314 -1.34 26.47 18.00
N CYS A 315 -2.18 26.11 18.96
CA CYS A 315 -3.62 26.00 18.80
C CYS A 315 -4.34 26.81 19.88
N GLU A 316 -5.18 27.75 19.47
CA GLU A 316 -6.11 28.43 20.39
C GLU A 316 -7.30 27.51 20.66
N GLN A 317 -7.55 27.17 21.92
CA GLN A 317 -8.81 26.60 22.36
C GLN A 317 -9.72 27.72 22.88
N THR A 318 -10.98 27.68 22.45
CA THR A 318 -12.01 28.60 22.96
C THR A 318 -12.68 27.91 24.14
N GLU A 319 -12.39 28.33 25.37
CA GLU A 319 -13.19 27.91 26.51
C GLU A 319 -14.55 28.59 26.50
N ILE A 320 -15.54 27.95 27.12
CA ILE A 320 -16.86 28.52 27.39
C ILE A 320 -16.67 29.59 28.48
N GLY A 321 -16.23 30.79 28.08
CA GLY A 321 -16.02 31.94 28.97
C GLY A 321 -14.73 32.70 28.67
N GLU A 322 -14.77 33.57 27.67
CA GLU A 322 -13.86 34.71 27.32
C GLU A 322 -12.31 34.58 27.36
N GLU A 323 -11.69 33.65 28.08
CA GLU A 323 -10.24 33.40 28.05
C GLU A 323 -9.86 32.32 27.03
N LYS A 324 -9.01 32.69 26.06
CA LYS A 324 -8.47 31.77 25.06
C LYS A 324 -7.19 31.15 25.61
N VAL A 325 -7.19 29.83 25.80
CA VAL A 325 -5.98 29.10 26.19
C VAL A 325 -5.20 28.70 24.93
N ALA A 326 -3.94 29.12 24.84
CA ALA A 326 -3.02 28.68 23.79
C ALA A 326 -2.32 27.37 24.19
N LEU A 327 -2.57 26.31 23.42
CA LEU A 327 -1.92 25.01 23.57
C LEU A 327 -0.83 24.83 22.51
N ASN A 328 0.32 24.31 22.92
CA ASN A 328 1.34 23.82 22.00
C ASN A 328 1.22 22.30 21.84
N LEU A 329 0.85 21.88 20.64
CA LEU A 329 0.68 20.47 20.26
C LEU A 329 1.97 19.92 19.68
N ARG A 330 2.47 18.83 20.26
CA ARG A 330 3.68 18.15 19.80
C ARG A 330 3.40 16.68 19.56
N LEU A 331 3.83 16.23 18.38
CA LEU A 331 3.77 14.85 17.94
C LEU A 331 4.87 14.04 18.62
N HIS A 332 4.55 12.82 19.05
CA HIS A 332 5.59 11.84 19.34
C HIS A 332 6.42 11.58 18.06
N PRO A 333 7.74 11.32 18.13
CA PRO A 333 8.54 11.04 16.93
C PRO A 333 8.08 9.82 16.11
N LEU A 334 7.35 8.89 16.73
CA LEU A 334 6.72 7.76 16.05
C LEU A 334 5.25 8.00 15.70
N HIS A 335 4.71 9.20 15.89
CA HIS A 335 3.35 9.53 15.48
C HIS A 335 3.23 9.41 13.95
N HIS A 336 2.12 8.87 13.46
CA HIS A 336 1.96 8.62 12.01
C HIS A 336 2.12 9.88 11.15
N LEU A 337 1.59 11.03 11.59
CA LEU A 337 1.83 12.32 10.92
C LEU A 337 3.31 12.72 10.89
N ALA A 338 4.07 12.47 11.97
CA ALA A 338 5.50 12.75 12.00
C ALA A 338 6.27 11.83 11.05
N LEU A 339 5.88 10.56 10.96
CA LEU A 339 6.46 9.60 10.01
C LEU A 339 6.20 10.03 8.56
N ASN A 340 4.97 10.47 8.23
CA ASN A 340 4.67 11.06 6.92
C ASN A 340 5.53 12.30 6.64
N ALA A 341 5.71 13.16 7.65
CA ALA A 341 6.59 14.33 7.56
C ALA A 341 8.03 13.93 7.22
N TYR A 342 8.59 12.94 7.90
CA TYR A 342 9.95 12.46 7.64
C TYR A 342 10.09 11.85 6.25
N MET A 343 9.06 11.17 5.75
CA MET A 343 9.06 10.62 4.40
C MET A 343 9.12 11.72 3.34
N THR A 344 8.29 12.75 3.50
CA THR A 344 8.29 13.92 2.61
C THR A 344 9.60 14.70 2.72
N LEU A 345 10.14 14.87 3.92
CA LEU A 345 11.45 15.51 4.14
C LEU A 345 12.59 14.73 3.48
N ALA A 346 12.61 13.40 3.62
CA ALA A 346 13.61 12.56 2.96
C ALA A 346 13.58 12.76 1.44
N SER A 347 12.39 12.82 0.84
CA SER A 347 12.20 13.09 -0.59
C SER A 347 12.65 14.51 -0.98
N ALA A 348 12.18 15.52 -0.26
CA ALA A 348 12.48 16.92 -0.54
C ALA A 348 14.00 17.21 -0.48
N TYR A 349 14.69 16.72 0.55
CA TYR A 349 16.15 16.87 0.66
C TYR A 349 16.91 16.12 -0.45
N LYS A 350 16.41 14.97 -0.89
CA LYS A 350 17.00 14.22 -2.01
C LYS A 350 16.89 14.99 -3.32
N ILE A 351 15.71 15.58 -3.58
CA ILE A 351 15.47 16.43 -4.76
C ILE A 351 16.38 17.66 -4.72
N ARG A 352 16.45 18.38 -3.60
CA ARG A 352 17.37 19.52 -3.44
C ARG A 352 18.83 19.16 -3.71
N SER A 353 19.27 17.99 -3.23
CA SER A 353 20.61 17.51 -3.53
C SER A 353 20.82 17.26 -5.02
N SER A 354 19.84 16.69 -5.71
CA SER A 354 19.93 16.41 -7.15
C SER A 354 19.89 17.69 -7.98
N ASP A 355 19.03 18.63 -7.63
CA ASP A 355 18.91 19.93 -8.31
C ASP A 355 20.22 20.71 -8.22
N LEU A 356 20.84 20.78 -7.03
CA LEU A 356 22.14 21.42 -6.83
C LEU A 356 23.26 20.78 -7.67
N LEU A 357 23.25 19.46 -7.83
CA LEU A 357 24.24 18.74 -8.66
C LEU A 357 23.97 18.92 -10.16
N SER A 358 22.71 19.08 -10.57
CA SER A 358 22.32 19.25 -11.97
C SER A 358 22.71 20.61 -12.57
N LEU A 359 22.91 21.62 -11.71
CA LEU A 359 23.20 23.00 -12.12
C LEU A 359 24.63 23.22 -12.67
N ASN A 360 25.46 22.17 -12.83
CA ASN A 360 26.80 22.22 -13.45
C ASN A 360 27.65 23.43 -13.00
N SER A 361 27.76 23.65 -11.69
CA SER A 361 28.65 24.68 -11.16
C SER A 361 29.90 24.05 -10.55
N ASP A 362 31.09 24.36 -11.08
CA ASP A 362 32.42 24.05 -10.54
C ASP A 362 32.71 24.76 -9.19
N ILE A 363 31.71 24.86 -8.33
CA ILE A 363 31.78 25.58 -7.05
C ILE A 363 31.75 24.52 -5.95
N ASP A 364 32.90 24.31 -5.30
CA ASP A 364 33.06 23.39 -4.16
C ASP A 364 31.98 23.58 -3.07
N ALA A 365 31.45 24.80 -2.92
CA ALA A 365 30.36 25.11 -2.00
C ALA A 365 29.03 24.42 -2.36
N HIS A 366 28.63 24.38 -3.64
CA HIS A 366 27.40 23.69 -4.07
C HIS A 366 27.51 22.18 -3.92
N ASN A 367 28.69 21.62 -4.17
CA ASN A 367 28.97 20.21 -3.94
C ASN A 367 28.87 19.84 -2.46
N LEU A 368 29.44 20.68 -1.57
CA LEU A 368 29.34 20.49 -0.13
C LEU A 368 27.89 20.62 0.37
N GLU A 369 27.13 21.59 -0.16
CA GLU A 369 25.72 21.77 0.19
C GLU A 369 24.88 20.58 -0.28
N ALA A 370 25.03 20.14 -1.53
CA ALA A 370 24.36 18.96 -2.06
C ALA A 370 24.65 17.71 -1.21
N PHE A 371 25.92 17.52 -0.81
CA PHE A 371 26.30 16.44 0.10
C PHE A 371 25.58 16.53 1.46
N ASN A 372 25.47 17.72 2.05
CA ASN A 372 24.73 17.92 3.30
C ASN A 372 23.24 17.62 3.15
N MET A 373 22.62 18.00 2.02
CA MET A 373 21.22 17.68 1.74
C MET A 373 21.01 16.16 1.59
N SER A 374 21.89 15.48 0.84
CA SER A 374 21.87 14.03 0.69
C SER A 374 22.03 13.30 2.03
N ARG A 375 22.94 13.75 2.89
CA ARG A 375 23.13 13.20 4.24
C ARG A 375 21.89 13.38 5.12
N THR A 376 21.22 14.52 5.02
CA THR A 376 19.99 14.81 5.78
C THR A 376 18.84 13.92 5.31
N SER A 377 18.67 13.76 3.99
CA SER A 377 17.71 12.81 3.40
C SER A 377 17.94 11.37 3.90
N ALA A 378 19.21 10.94 3.92
CA ALA A 378 19.59 9.62 4.44
C ALA A 378 19.28 9.49 5.94
N GLY A 379 19.45 10.55 6.72
CA GLY A 379 19.10 10.60 8.14
C GLY A 379 17.62 10.33 8.39
N TYR A 380 16.72 11.02 7.68
CA TYR A 380 15.28 10.78 7.77
C TYR A 380 14.90 9.37 7.28
N SER A 381 15.53 8.89 6.21
CA SER A 381 15.31 7.53 5.70
C SER A 381 15.70 6.45 6.72
N LEU A 382 16.79 6.66 7.47
CA LEU A 382 17.24 5.75 8.53
C LEU A 382 16.27 5.74 9.72
N LEU A 383 15.74 6.91 10.10
CA LEU A 383 14.72 7.02 11.15
C LEU A 383 13.46 6.21 10.78
N LEU A 384 12.99 6.34 9.55
CA LEU A 384 11.83 5.59 9.01
C LEU A 384 12.08 4.08 8.98
N ALA A 385 13.28 3.64 8.58
CA ALA A 385 13.66 2.24 8.61
C ALA A 385 13.63 1.68 10.05
N GLY A 386 14.10 2.45 11.03
CA GLY A 386 14.02 2.11 12.45
C GLY A 386 12.57 1.97 12.94
N ALA A 387 11.70 2.92 12.62
CA ALA A 387 10.28 2.88 12.99
C ALA A 387 9.55 1.65 12.41
N THR A 388 9.86 1.31 11.15
CA THR A 388 9.30 0.14 10.47
C THR A 388 9.73 -1.17 11.11
N ALA A 389 11.01 -1.28 11.49
CA ALA A 389 11.55 -2.49 12.12
C ALA A 389 10.92 -2.80 13.49
N VAL A 390 10.51 -1.77 14.24
CA VAL A 390 9.82 -1.95 15.53
C VAL A 390 8.33 -2.33 15.33
N SER A 391 7.77 -1.98 14.17
CA SER A 391 6.35 -2.21 13.83
C SER A 391 6.06 -3.60 13.26
N ILE A 392 7.10 -4.31 12.82
CA ILE A 392 7.07 -5.67 12.28
C ILE A 392 7.42 -6.64 13.40
#